data_AF-A0A495AEC5-F1
#
_entry.id   AF-A0A495AEC5-F1
#
_cell.length_a   1.000
_cell.length_b   1.000
_cell.length_c   1.000
_cell.angle_alpha   90.00
_cell.angle_beta   90.00
_cell.angle_gamma   90.00
#
_symmetry.space_group_name_H-M   'P 1'
#
loop_
_entity.id
_entity.type
_entity.pdbx_description
1 polymer ?
#
loop_
_entity_poly.entity_id
_entity_poly.type
_entity_poly.pdbx_seq_one_letter_code
_entity_poly.pdbx_strand_id
1 'polypeptide(L)'
;MFLNPARAAGAVAAGRTVSTTAINHASKGQAMNKGTELKLAADKYRATLAAHKLNPKNYDALDAWDRATSEFMEIINNDELNIIADLLDKMDLETGYREGAFLACNRWHDKFRESESKLEIAENRIAELESRPLSAAVADVLAERQRQKESKGYTERRDDNYLPGVLNLAGAAYAVSVSALPDAMRRAQRLWPWPDAGKYLKSSPKEPRAALVKAGALILAEIERIDRAAGGTVEEEQ
;
A
#
# COMPACT_ATOMS: atom_id res chain seq x y z
N MET A 1 -25.40 -23.44 -15.16
CA MET A 1 -25.14 -23.60 -16.60
C MET A 1 -25.70 -22.38 -17.32
N PHE A 2 -24.82 -21.62 -18.00
CA PHE A 2 -25.07 -20.59 -19.04
C PHE A 2 -25.87 -19.32 -18.65
N LEU A 3 -25.31 -18.09 -18.57
CA LEU A 3 -24.81 -17.16 -19.63
C LEU A 3 -25.92 -16.80 -20.65
N ASN A 4 -26.28 -15.55 -21.02
CA ASN A 4 -25.57 -14.25 -21.14
C ASN A 4 -26.61 -13.10 -21.47
N PRO A 5 -26.26 -11.92 -22.04
CA PRO A 5 -26.10 -10.57 -21.42
C PRO A 5 -27.07 -9.46 -21.92
N ALA A 6 -27.01 -8.25 -21.33
CA ALA A 6 -26.70 -6.98 -22.05
C ALA A 6 -27.10 -5.70 -21.30
N ARG A 7 -26.20 -4.70 -21.41
CA ARG A 7 -26.41 -3.22 -21.41
C ARG A 7 -26.24 -2.51 -20.05
N ALA A 8 -25.55 -1.38 -19.89
CA ALA A 8 -24.47 -0.67 -20.58
C ALA A 8 -24.06 0.55 -19.70
N ALA A 9 -22.85 1.09 -19.94
CA ALA A 9 -22.29 2.39 -19.51
C ALA A 9 -21.72 2.48 -18.08
N GLY A 10 -20.49 2.93 -17.82
CA GLY A 10 -19.43 3.46 -18.68
C GLY A 10 -18.66 4.56 -17.92
N ALA A 11 -17.34 4.41 -17.70
CA ALA A 11 -16.37 5.51 -17.72
C ALA A 11 -14.92 5.07 -17.39
N VAL A 12 -14.08 5.15 -18.42
CA VAL A 12 -12.78 5.86 -18.44
C VAL A 12 -11.60 5.23 -17.66
N ALA A 13 -10.78 4.46 -18.40
CA ALA A 13 -9.36 4.29 -18.12
C ALA A 13 -8.59 4.40 -19.45
N ALA A 14 -7.71 5.41 -19.51
CA ALA A 14 -6.90 5.75 -20.67
C ALA A 14 -5.79 4.71 -20.90
N GLY A 15 -6.07 3.69 -21.71
CA GLY A 15 -5.06 2.82 -22.29
C GLY A 15 -4.52 3.43 -23.57
N ARG A 16 -3.25 3.86 -23.57
CA ARG A 16 -2.51 4.18 -24.80
C ARG A 16 -2.40 2.91 -25.65
N THR A 17 -3.25 2.80 -26.67
CA THR A 17 -3.10 1.84 -27.76
C THR A 17 -1.99 2.34 -28.68
N VAL A 18 -0.77 1.80 -28.53
CA VAL A 18 0.25 1.96 -29.56
C VAL A 18 -0.14 1.02 -30.71
N SER A 19 -0.59 1.65 -31.80
CA SER A 19 -1.02 1.00 -33.04
C SER A 19 0.01 0.00 -33.55
N THR A 20 -0.36 -1.29 -33.63
CA THR A 20 0.44 -2.41 -34.14
C THR A 20 0.55 -2.39 -35.67
N THR A 21 0.89 -1.24 -36.26
CA THR A 21 1.01 -1.06 -37.71
C THR A 21 2.26 -0.25 -38.11
N ALA A 22 3.14 0.07 -37.16
CA ALA A 22 4.38 0.80 -37.43
C ALA A 22 5.65 0.07 -36.95
N ILE A 23 5.74 -1.26 -37.12
CA ILE A 23 6.96 -2.04 -36.82
C ILE A 23 7.41 -2.87 -38.03
N ASN A 24 7.06 -2.48 -39.26
CA ASN A 24 7.52 -3.19 -40.46
C ASN A 24 8.04 -2.23 -41.54
N HIS A 25 8.93 -1.29 -41.17
CA HIS A 25 9.80 -0.61 -42.15
C HIS A 25 11.07 -0.07 -41.48
N ALA A 26 11.95 -0.95 -41.01
CA ALA A 26 13.35 -0.63 -40.73
C ALA A 26 14.21 -1.90 -40.63
N SER A 27 14.31 -2.69 -41.70
CA SER A 27 15.30 -3.76 -41.76
C SER A 27 15.73 -4.06 -43.20
N LYS A 28 16.14 -3.01 -43.91
CA LYS A 28 16.89 -3.14 -45.16
C LYS A 28 18.05 -2.15 -45.12
N GLY A 29 19.26 -2.68 -45.01
CA GLY A 29 20.49 -1.96 -45.37
C GLY A 29 21.21 -1.22 -44.24
N GLN A 30 21.33 -1.79 -43.04
CA GLN A 30 22.42 -1.36 -42.17
C GLN A 30 23.63 -2.21 -42.53
N ALA A 31 24.69 -1.58 -43.05
CA ALA A 31 25.98 -2.25 -43.23
C ALA A 31 26.37 -2.90 -41.91
N MET A 32 26.75 -4.18 -41.94
CA MET A 32 27.20 -4.90 -40.75
C MET A 32 28.36 -4.11 -40.15
N ASN A 33 28.35 -3.91 -38.82
CA ASN A 33 29.49 -3.23 -38.19
C ASN A 33 30.69 -4.19 -38.17
N LYS A 34 31.91 -3.65 -38.26
CA LYS A 34 33.17 -4.44 -38.29
C LYS A 34 33.24 -5.48 -37.15
N GLY A 35 32.67 -5.18 -35.99
CA GLY A 35 32.61 -6.12 -34.86
C GLY A 35 31.71 -7.34 -35.10
N THR A 36 30.56 -7.16 -35.77
CA THR A 36 29.68 -8.28 -36.16
C THR A 36 30.28 -9.16 -37.25
N GLU A 37 30.98 -8.55 -38.21
CA GLU A 37 31.71 -9.28 -39.26
C GLU A 37 32.86 -10.10 -38.67
N LEU A 38 33.65 -9.49 -37.78
CA LEU A 38 34.73 -10.17 -37.07
C LEU A 38 34.22 -11.35 -36.23
N LYS A 39 33.07 -11.19 -35.56
CA LYS A 39 32.45 -12.28 -34.78
C LYS A 39 32.02 -13.45 -35.68
N LEU A 40 31.34 -13.16 -36.79
CA LEU A 40 30.90 -14.19 -37.74
C LEU A 40 32.08 -14.96 -38.35
N ALA A 41 33.14 -14.23 -38.75
CA ALA A 41 34.34 -14.85 -39.29
C ALA A 41 35.10 -15.68 -38.24
N ALA A 42 35.19 -15.19 -36.99
CA ALA A 42 35.77 -15.94 -35.89
C ALA A 42 34.99 -17.23 -35.59
N ASP A 43 33.65 -17.19 -35.61
CA ASP A 43 32.79 -18.36 -35.41
C ASP A 43 32.93 -19.37 -36.56
N LYS A 44 32.99 -18.88 -37.81
CA LYS A 44 33.25 -19.72 -39.00
C LYS A 44 34.60 -20.41 -38.92
N TYR A 45 35.67 -19.68 -38.60
CA TYR A 45 37.01 -20.22 -38.39
C TYR A 45 37.02 -21.31 -37.31
N ARG A 46 36.38 -21.06 -36.16
CA ARG A 46 36.30 -22.04 -35.05
C ARG A 46 35.57 -23.32 -35.47
N ALA A 47 34.46 -23.19 -36.19
CA ALA A 47 33.67 -24.31 -36.66
C ALA A 47 34.44 -25.18 -37.66
N THR A 48 35.09 -24.56 -38.66
CA THR A 48 35.88 -25.29 -39.67
C THR A 48 37.13 -25.92 -39.07
N LEU A 49 37.79 -25.24 -38.13
CA LEU A 49 38.92 -25.81 -37.39
C LEU A 49 38.50 -27.03 -36.57
N ALA A 50 37.34 -26.98 -35.90
CA ALA A 50 36.81 -28.12 -35.16
C ALA A 50 36.49 -29.31 -36.09
N ALA A 51 35.90 -29.05 -37.26
CA ALA A 51 35.62 -30.07 -38.27
C ALA A 51 36.90 -30.72 -38.81
N HIS A 52 37.93 -29.92 -39.11
CA HIS A 52 39.23 -30.44 -39.54
C HIS A 52 39.90 -31.27 -38.44
N LYS A 53 39.85 -30.84 -37.17
CA LYS A 53 40.39 -31.61 -36.03
C LYS A 53 39.72 -32.98 -35.86
N LEU A 54 38.42 -33.09 -36.14
CA LEU A 54 37.68 -34.34 -36.07
C LEU A 54 38.05 -35.30 -37.20
N ASN A 55 38.40 -34.79 -38.39
CA ASN A 55 38.83 -35.61 -39.51
C ASN A 55 40.00 -34.98 -40.29
N PRO A 56 41.25 -35.12 -39.79
CA PRO A 56 42.41 -34.39 -40.31
C PRO A 56 42.80 -34.73 -41.75
N LYS A 57 42.38 -35.90 -42.25
CA LYS A 57 42.67 -36.35 -43.63
C LYS A 57 41.60 -35.94 -44.63
N ASN A 58 40.53 -35.29 -44.18
CA ASN A 58 39.49 -34.77 -45.07
C ASN A 58 39.95 -33.46 -45.71
N TYR A 59 40.22 -33.51 -47.01
CA TYR A 59 40.64 -32.36 -47.81
C TYR A 59 39.58 -31.24 -47.84
N ASP A 60 38.29 -31.58 -47.88
CA ASP A 60 37.22 -30.58 -47.90
C ASP A 60 37.18 -29.79 -46.58
N ALA A 61 37.48 -30.44 -45.46
CA ALA A 61 37.55 -29.81 -44.15
C ALA A 61 38.78 -28.90 -44.01
N LEU A 62 39.92 -29.30 -44.62
CA LEU A 62 41.13 -28.48 -44.68
C LEU A 62 40.90 -27.23 -45.55
N ASP A 63 40.37 -27.39 -46.76
CA ASP A 63 40.08 -26.29 -47.68
C ASP A 63 39.02 -25.31 -47.13
N ALA A 64 38.02 -25.83 -46.40
CA ALA A 64 37.06 -24.97 -45.69
C ALA A 64 37.72 -24.16 -44.56
N TRP A 65 38.68 -24.75 -43.83
CA TRP A 65 39.42 -24.05 -42.78
C TRP A 65 40.38 -23.00 -43.33
N ASP A 66 41.08 -23.31 -44.42
CA ASP A 66 41.98 -22.36 -45.09
C ASP A 66 41.20 -21.14 -45.61
N ARG A 67 40.06 -21.38 -46.27
CA ARG A 67 39.17 -20.28 -46.74
C ARG A 67 38.65 -19.43 -45.58
N ALA A 68 38.18 -20.05 -44.50
CA ALA A 68 37.72 -19.31 -43.32
C ALA A 68 38.86 -18.51 -42.65
N THR A 69 40.10 -19.02 -42.71
CA THR A 69 41.28 -18.33 -42.21
C THR A 69 41.61 -17.10 -43.06
N SER A 70 41.58 -17.22 -44.39
CA SER A 70 41.79 -16.06 -45.29
C SER A 70 40.74 -14.97 -45.09
N GLU A 71 39.45 -15.35 -45.02
CA GLU A 71 38.36 -14.41 -44.75
C GLU A 71 38.54 -13.69 -43.39
N PHE A 72 38.97 -14.41 -42.36
CA PHE A 72 39.20 -13.81 -41.04
C PHE A 72 40.38 -12.83 -41.05
N MET A 73 41.49 -13.18 -41.72
CA MET A 73 42.66 -12.32 -41.86
C MET A 73 42.36 -11.06 -42.69
N GLU A 74 41.51 -11.17 -43.71
CA GLU A 74 41.07 -10.03 -44.53
C GLU A 74 40.27 -9.01 -43.70
N ILE A 75 39.41 -9.48 -42.78
CA ILE A 75 38.65 -8.59 -41.88
C ILE A 75 39.56 -7.91 -40.85
N ILE A 76 40.60 -8.60 -40.39
CA ILE A 76 41.60 -8.06 -39.46
C ILE A 76 42.44 -6.97 -40.15
N ASN A 77 42.91 -7.19 -41.37
CA ASN A 77 43.63 -6.20 -42.20
C ASN A 77 44.75 -5.43 -41.47
N ASN A 78 45.60 -6.11 -40.71
CA ASN A 78 46.66 -5.52 -39.88
C ASN A 78 46.18 -4.51 -38.82
N ASP A 79 44.91 -4.63 -38.39
CA ASP A 79 44.26 -3.77 -37.40
C ASP A 79 44.19 -4.43 -36.02
N GLU A 80 45.04 -5.42 -35.75
CA GLU A 80 44.97 -6.28 -34.55
C GLU A 80 45.02 -5.46 -33.26
N LEU A 81 45.88 -4.43 -33.21
CA LEU A 81 46.06 -3.61 -32.01
C LEU A 81 44.80 -2.81 -31.67
N ASN A 82 44.14 -2.21 -32.67
CA ASN A 82 42.90 -1.46 -32.45
C ASN A 82 41.74 -2.41 -32.12
N ILE A 83 41.68 -3.58 -32.76
CA ILE A 83 40.69 -4.61 -32.45
C ILE A 83 40.85 -5.09 -31.00
N ILE A 84 42.08 -5.34 -30.54
CA ILE A 84 42.35 -5.76 -29.16
C ILE A 84 41.97 -4.65 -28.17
N ALA A 85 42.35 -3.39 -28.44
CA ALA A 85 41.98 -2.26 -27.59
C ALA A 85 40.45 -2.11 -27.46
N ASP A 86 39.73 -2.13 -28.59
CA ASP A 86 38.26 -2.07 -28.62
C ASP A 86 37.59 -3.22 -27.86
N LEU A 87 38.18 -4.43 -27.91
CA LEU A 87 37.67 -5.59 -27.19
C LEU A 87 37.90 -5.48 -25.68
N LEU A 88 39.05 -4.97 -25.27
CA LEU A 88 39.35 -4.72 -23.85
C LEU A 88 38.40 -3.66 -23.27
N ASP A 89 38.20 -2.54 -23.98
CA ASP A 89 37.25 -1.50 -23.57
C ASP A 89 35.83 -2.04 -23.42
N LYS A 90 35.38 -2.90 -24.35
CA LYS A 90 34.07 -3.57 -24.25
C LYS A 90 33.98 -4.51 -23.06
N MET A 91 35.04 -5.27 -22.76
CA MET A 91 35.08 -6.17 -21.62
C MET A 91 35.04 -5.40 -20.29
N ASP A 92 35.76 -4.28 -20.19
CA ASP A 92 35.75 -3.43 -19.00
C ASP A 92 34.37 -2.79 -18.80
N LEU A 93 33.73 -2.32 -19.88
CA LEU A 93 32.35 -1.80 -19.83
C LEU A 93 31.34 -2.86 -19.38
N GLU A 94 31.43 -4.09 -19.91
CA GLU A 94 30.54 -5.18 -19.52
C GLU A 94 30.75 -5.60 -18.06
N THR A 95 32.01 -5.63 -17.62
CA THR A 95 32.37 -5.93 -16.22
C THR A 95 31.80 -4.87 -15.29
N GLY A 96 32.01 -3.58 -15.60
CA GLY A 96 31.45 -2.47 -14.83
C GLY A 96 29.91 -2.47 -14.80
N TYR A 97 29.26 -2.80 -15.92
CA TYR A 97 27.80 -2.95 -15.97
C TYR A 97 27.30 -4.08 -15.07
N ARG A 98 27.98 -5.24 -15.10
CA ARG A 98 27.62 -6.40 -14.27
C ARG A 98 27.80 -6.11 -12.77
N GLU A 99 28.88 -5.45 -12.40
CA GLU A 99 29.12 -5.00 -11.03
C GLU A 99 28.07 -3.98 -10.58
N GLY A 100 27.76 -2.99 -11.42
CA GLY A 100 26.71 -2.01 -11.16
C GLY A 100 25.32 -2.66 -10.99
N ALA A 101 24.98 -3.63 -11.84
CA ALA A 101 23.74 -4.39 -11.74
C ALA A 101 23.67 -5.21 -10.44
N PHE A 102 24.78 -5.84 -10.02
CA PHE A 102 24.86 -6.57 -8.76
C PHE A 102 24.67 -5.66 -7.55
N LEU A 103 25.35 -4.50 -7.52
CA LEU A 103 25.20 -3.51 -6.45
C LEU A 103 23.77 -2.95 -6.38
N ALA A 104 23.15 -2.67 -7.53
CA ALA A 104 21.76 -2.22 -7.59
C ALA A 104 20.79 -3.30 -7.06
N CYS A 105 21.00 -4.56 -7.40
CA CYS A 105 20.21 -5.70 -6.93
C CYS A 105 20.30 -5.84 -5.40
N ASN A 106 21.52 -5.82 -4.85
CA ASN A 106 21.73 -5.92 -3.40
C ASN A 106 21.11 -4.74 -2.66
N ARG A 107 21.27 -3.51 -3.17
CA ARG A 107 20.65 -2.33 -2.58
C ARG A 107 19.12 -2.43 -2.56
N TRP A 108 18.52 -2.93 -3.62
CA TRP A 108 17.08 -3.17 -3.66
C TRP A 108 16.66 -4.24 -2.67
N HIS A 109 17.42 -5.32 -2.56
CA HIS A 109 17.18 -6.38 -1.59
C HIS A 109 17.25 -5.88 -0.14
N ASP A 110 18.26 -5.06 0.20
CA ASP A 110 18.39 -4.46 1.53
C ASP A 110 17.23 -3.52 1.85
N LYS A 111 16.83 -2.66 0.89
CA LYS A 111 15.67 -1.78 1.04
C LYS A 111 14.37 -2.56 1.23
N PHE A 112 14.20 -3.66 0.51
CA PHE A 112 13.02 -4.51 0.63
C PHE A 112 12.96 -5.11 2.03
N ARG A 113 14.06 -5.69 2.51
CA ARG A 113 14.16 -6.24 3.87
C ARG A 113 13.91 -5.19 4.96
N GLU A 114 14.47 -3.98 4.80
CA GLU A 114 14.22 -2.87 5.72
C GLU A 114 12.72 -2.52 5.76
N SER A 115 12.05 -2.53 4.60
CA SER A 115 10.62 -2.25 4.50
C SER A 115 9.78 -3.35 5.16
N GLU A 116 10.12 -4.62 4.96
CA GLU A 116 9.46 -5.74 5.64
C GLU A 116 9.61 -5.64 7.17
N SER A 117 10.81 -5.32 7.66
CA SER A 117 11.04 -5.13 9.10
C SER A 117 10.24 -3.95 9.67
N LYS A 118 10.16 -2.83 8.94
CA LYS A 118 9.31 -1.70 9.34
C LYS A 118 7.84 -2.06 9.36
N LEU A 119 7.37 -2.85 8.39
CA LEU A 119 6.00 -3.31 8.32
C LEU A 119 5.67 -4.20 9.53
N GLU A 120 6.52 -5.17 9.83
CA GLU A 120 6.35 -6.06 10.98
C GLU A 120 6.30 -5.26 12.31
N ILE A 121 7.17 -4.25 12.47
CA ILE A 121 7.14 -3.38 13.65
C ILE A 121 5.81 -2.60 13.73
N ALA A 122 5.33 -2.07 12.60
CA ALA A 122 4.07 -1.34 12.55
C ALA A 122 2.87 -2.24 12.86
N GLU A 123 2.83 -3.45 12.30
CA GLU A 123 1.79 -4.44 12.56
C GLU A 123 1.77 -4.84 14.05
N ASN A 124 2.94 -5.11 14.63
CA ASN A 124 3.07 -5.40 16.06
C ASN A 124 2.60 -4.22 16.92
N ARG A 125 2.92 -3.00 16.52
CA ARG A 125 2.47 -1.80 17.24
C ARG A 125 0.95 -1.62 17.16
N ILE A 126 0.35 -1.87 16.00
CA ILE A 126 -1.11 -1.83 15.83
C ILE A 126 -1.76 -2.88 16.73
N ALA A 127 -1.27 -4.13 16.70
CA ALA A 127 -1.79 -5.20 17.55
C ALA A 127 -1.66 -4.87 19.06
N GLU A 128 -0.55 -4.25 19.48
CA GLU A 128 -0.40 -3.75 20.84
C GLU A 128 -1.46 -2.68 21.18
N LEU A 129 -1.69 -1.71 20.29
CA LEU A 129 -2.66 -0.65 20.50
C LEU A 129 -4.11 -1.17 20.54
N GLU A 130 -4.46 -2.09 19.65
CA GLU A 130 -5.78 -2.73 19.62
C GLU A 130 -6.03 -3.63 20.83
N SER A 131 -4.97 -4.28 21.34
CA SER A 131 -5.06 -5.14 22.53
C SER A 131 -5.05 -4.37 23.85
N ARG A 132 -4.76 -3.05 23.86
CA ARG A 132 -4.85 -2.24 25.07
C ARG A 132 -6.30 -2.24 25.57
N PRO A 133 -6.59 -2.89 26.71
CA PRO A 133 -7.95 -2.97 27.18
C PRO A 133 -8.41 -1.58 27.60
N LEU A 134 -9.50 -1.10 26.99
CA LEU A 134 -10.25 0.00 27.57
C LEU A 134 -10.66 -0.42 28.99
N SER A 135 -10.56 0.51 29.94
CA SER A 135 -11.08 0.23 31.28
C SER A 135 -12.55 -0.18 31.18
N ALA A 136 -13.02 -1.08 32.04
CA ALA A 136 -14.41 -1.53 32.03
C ALA A 136 -15.41 -0.34 32.10
N ALA A 137 -15.03 0.75 32.77
CA ALA A 137 -15.83 1.97 32.82
C ALA A 137 -15.99 2.65 31.45
N VAL A 138 -14.91 2.75 30.67
CA VAL A 138 -14.96 3.34 29.31
C VAL A 138 -15.77 2.44 28.37
N ALA A 139 -15.51 1.13 28.41
CA ALA A 139 -16.25 0.15 27.61
C ALA A 139 -17.77 0.21 27.88
N ASP A 140 -18.17 0.34 29.15
CA ASP A 140 -19.59 0.42 29.51
C ASP A 140 -20.26 1.72 29.06
N VAL A 141 -19.55 2.86 29.08
CA VAL A 141 -20.07 4.13 28.55
C VAL A 141 -20.31 4.05 27.05
N LEU A 142 -19.37 3.47 26.30
CA LEU A 142 -19.51 3.23 24.86
C LEU A 142 -20.66 2.27 24.57
N ALA A 143 -20.78 1.18 25.33
CA ALA A 143 -21.85 0.21 25.20
C ALA A 143 -23.23 0.83 25.49
N GLU A 144 -23.36 1.66 26.53
CA GLU A 144 -24.62 2.36 26.81
C GLU A 144 -24.95 3.39 25.73
N ARG A 145 -23.96 4.10 25.17
CA ARG A 145 -24.19 5.00 24.02
C ARG A 145 -24.72 4.22 22.82
N GLN A 146 -24.13 3.07 22.51
CA GLN A 146 -24.61 2.19 21.44
C GLN A 146 -26.04 1.70 21.71
N ARG A 147 -26.31 1.22 22.93
CA ARG A 147 -27.65 0.79 23.35
C ARG A 147 -28.68 1.92 23.22
N GLN A 148 -28.32 3.16 23.53
CA GLN A 148 -29.21 4.32 23.36
C GLN A 148 -29.56 4.56 21.89
N LYS A 149 -28.58 4.44 20.98
CA LYS A 149 -28.79 4.54 19.53
C LYS A 149 -29.70 3.41 19.03
N GLU A 150 -29.35 2.16 19.33
CA GLU A 150 -30.01 0.96 18.79
C GLU A 150 -31.38 0.69 19.41
N SER A 151 -31.48 0.71 20.74
CA SER A 151 -32.71 0.30 21.45
C SER A 151 -33.68 1.45 21.68
N LYS A 152 -33.19 2.69 21.80
CA LYS A 152 -34.04 3.86 22.12
C LYS A 152 -34.19 4.83 20.94
N GLY A 153 -33.48 4.62 19.84
CA GLY A 153 -33.52 5.51 18.67
C GLY A 153 -32.90 6.89 18.92
N TYR A 154 -31.96 7.00 19.87
CA TYR A 154 -31.26 8.26 20.17
C TYR A 154 -30.16 8.49 19.14
N THR A 155 -30.57 8.72 17.89
CA THR A 155 -29.69 8.90 16.74
C THR A 155 -28.95 10.23 16.78
N GLU A 156 -27.83 10.31 16.08
CA GLU A 156 -27.04 11.54 15.92
C GLU A 156 -27.91 12.69 15.40
N ARG A 157 -28.74 12.41 14.38
CA ARG A 157 -29.68 13.39 13.81
C ARG A 157 -30.69 13.90 14.84
N ARG A 158 -31.13 13.05 15.77
CA ARG A 158 -32.04 13.47 16.84
C ARG A 158 -31.32 14.36 17.85
N ASP A 159 -30.09 14.00 18.17
CA ASP A 159 -29.24 14.74 19.09
C ASP A 159 -28.91 16.14 18.53
N ASP A 160 -28.68 16.25 17.22
CA ASP A 160 -28.42 17.51 16.51
C ASP A 160 -29.63 18.46 16.50
N ASN A 161 -30.85 17.94 16.64
CA ASN A 161 -32.06 18.75 16.73
C ASN A 161 -32.29 19.36 18.12
N TYR A 162 -31.47 19.03 19.11
CA TYR A 162 -31.54 19.66 20.42
C TYR A 162 -30.75 20.98 20.46
N LEU A 163 -31.26 21.92 21.27
CA LEU A 163 -30.49 23.11 21.63
C LEU A 163 -29.19 22.69 22.35
N PRO A 164 -28.10 23.47 22.20
CA PRO A 164 -26.85 23.22 22.91
C PRO A 164 -27.05 23.02 24.42
N GLY A 165 -26.43 21.97 24.97
CA GLY A 165 -26.47 21.67 26.40
C GLY A 165 -27.72 20.91 26.88
N VAL A 166 -28.68 20.58 26.01
CA VAL A 166 -29.80 19.73 26.44
C VAL A 166 -29.31 18.33 26.84
N LEU A 167 -28.38 17.74 26.09
CA LEU A 167 -27.90 16.37 26.38
C LEU A 167 -26.98 16.35 27.61
N ASN A 168 -26.12 17.37 27.77
CA ASN A 168 -25.28 17.45 28.97
C ASN A 168 -26.09 17.74 30.25
N LEU A 169 -27.21 18.46 30.18
CA LEU A 169 -28.13 18.65 31.31
C LEU A 169 -28.76 17.32 31.74
N ALA A 170 -29.18 16.50 30.78
CA ALA A 170 -29.66 15.14 31.07
C ALA A 170 -28.55 14.25 31.67
N GLY A 171 -27.31 14.38 31.16
CA GLY A 171 -26.14 13.71 31.74
C GLY A 171 -25.88 14.15 33.19
N ALA A 172 -25.90 15.46 33.44
CA ALA A 172 -25.74 16.05 34.77
C ALA A 172 -26.85 15.60 35.72
N ALA A 173 -28.10 15.51 35.26
CA ALA A 173 -29.19 14.98 36.06
C ALA A 173 -28.92 13.54 36.54
N TYR A 174 -28.46 12.65 35.66
CA TYR A 174 -28.06 11.30 36.08
C TYR A 174 -26.90 11.31 37.09
N ALA A 175 -25.86 12.10 36.86
CA ALA A 175 -24.71 12.19 37.78
C ALA A 175 -25.10 12.76 39.15
N VAL A 176 -25.89 13.84 39.18
CA VAL A 176 -26.35 14.47 40.40
C VAL A 176 -27.31 13.56 41.17
N SER A 177 -28.13 12.75 40.48
CA SER A 177 -29.13 11.87 41.12
C SER A 177 -28.53 10.81 42.05
N VAL A 178 -27.22 10.55 41.93
CA VAL A 178 -26.47 9.55 42.70
C VAL A 178 -25.39 10.17 43.60
N SER A 179 -25.33 11.51 43.63
CA SER A 179 -24.42 12.22 44.52
C SER A 179 -24.87 12.10 45.98
N ALA A 180 -23.92 12.12 46.91
CA ALA A 180 -24.18 12.13 48.35
C ALA A 180 -24.61 13.51 48.89
N LEU A 181 -24.79 14.50 48.01
CA LEU A 181 -25.13 15.86 48.40
C LEU A 181 -26.58 15.95 48.88
N PRO A 182 -26.91 16.84 49.85
CA PRO A 182 -28.27 17.04 50.33
C PRO A 182 -29.21 17.36 49.16
N ASP A 183 -30.38 16.75 49.07
CA ASP A 183 -31.37 16.98 48.00
C ASP A 183 -30.91 16.64 46.57
N ALA A 184 -29.92 15.75 46.42
CA ALA A 184 -29.41 15.24 45.14
C ALA A 184 -30.52 14.91 44.13
N MET A 185 -31.50 14.09 44.52
CA MET A 185 -32.61 13.70 43.64
C MET A 185 -33.46 14.88 43.18
N ARG A 186 -33.77 15.82 44.09
CA ARG A 186 -34.57 17.01 43.73
C ARG A 186 -33.80 17.91 42.75
N ARG A 187 -32.49 18.09 42.95
CA ARG A 187 -31.65 18.84 42.00
C ARG A 187 -31.57 18.14 40.65
N ALA A 188 -31.37 16.82 40.65
CA ALA A 188 -31.34 16.03 39.42
C ALA A 188 -32.65 16.15 38.62
N GLN A 189 -33.80 16.11 39.28
CA GLN A 189 -35.10 16.29 38.63
C GLN A 189 -35.27 17.68 38.00
N ARG A 190 -34.66 18.72 38.58
CA ARG A 190 -34.69 20.09 38.02
C ARG A 190 -33.75 20.26 36.82
N LEU A 191 -32.67 19.48 36.75
CA LEU A 191 -31.74 19.48 35.63
C LEU A 191 -32.25 18.67 34.44
N TRP A 192 -33.16 17.72 34.68
CA TRP A 192 -33.67 16.85 33.64
C TRP A 192 -34.47 17.66 32.60
N PRO A 193 -34.07 17.65 31.31
CA PRO A 193 -34.60 18.60 30.32
C PRO A 193 -35.93 18.19 29.69
N TRP A 194 -36.42 16.97 29.96
CA TRP A 194 -37.64 16.42 29.37
C TRP A 194 -38.72 16.19 30.44
N PRO A 195 -39.98 15.94 30.05
CA PRO A 195 -41.01 15.50 30.99
C PRO A 195 -40.63 14.20 31.73
N ASP A 196 -41.33 13.93 32.83
CA ASP A 196 -41.24 12.67 33.59
C ASP A 196 -39.86 12.34 34.17
N ALA A 197 -39.11 13.34 34.64
CA ALA A 197 -37.81 13.16 35.30
C ALA A 197 -37.81 12.03 36.35
N GLY A 198 -38.88 11.95 37.16
CA GLY A 198 -39.07 10.91 38.16
C GLY A 198 -39.07 9.48 37.58
N LYS A 199 -39.55 9.27 36.36
CA LYS A 199 -39.56 7.96 35.67
C LYS A 199 -38.15 7.54 35.28
N TYR A 200 -37.36 8.44 34.71
CA TYR A 200 -36.03 8.14 34.19
C TYR A 200 -34.94 8.03 35.26
N LEU A 201 -35.10 8.78 36.35
CA LEU A 201 -34.14 8.84 37.47
C LEU A 201 -34.51 7.88 38.62
N LYS A 202 -35.68 7.20 38.56
CA LYS A 202 -36.21 6.35 39.64
C LYS A 202 -35.21 5.31 40.16
N SER A 203 -34.50 4.66 39.24
CA SER A 203 -33.59 3.56 39.57
C SER A 203 -32.19 4.04 39.95
N SER A 204 -31.85 5.31 39.68
CA SER A 204 -30.49 5.82 39.87
C SER A 204 -29.95 5.62 41.29
N PRO A 205 -30.70 5.89 42.37
CA PRO A 205 -30.19 5.70 43.73
C PRO A 205 -29.86 4.24 44.08
N LYS A 206 -30.53 3.28 43.42
CA LYS A 206 -30.29 1.84 43.62
C LYS A 206 -29.13 1.32 42.79
N GLU A 207 -28.84 2.00 41.67
CA GLU A 207 -27.83 1.59 40.69
C GLU A 207 -26.90 2.76 40.34
N PRO A 208 -26.07 3.22 41.31
CA PRO A 208 -25.30 4.45 41.14
C PRO A 208 -24.33 4.38 39.96
N ARG A 209 -23.66 3.24 39.79
CA ARG A 209 -22.76 3.01 38.65
C ARG A 209 -23.48 3.08 37.30
N ALA A 210 -24.66 2.47 37.17
CA ALA A 210 -25.41 2.48 35.92
C ALA A 210 -25.94 3.88 35.58
N ALA A 211 -26.27 4.69 36.59
CA ALA A 211 -26.62 6.09 36.38
C ALA A 211 -25.42 6.91 35.86
N LEU A 212 -24.22 6.71 36.42
CA LEU A 212 -22.99 7.37 35.94
C LEU A 212 -22.63 6.94 34.52
N VAL A 213 -22.82 5.68 34.16
CA VAL A 213 -22.62 5.19 32.78
C VAL A 213 -23.58 5.88 31.81
N LYS A 214 -24.88 6.00 32.17
CA LYS A 214 -25.86 6.75 31.38
C LYS A 214 -25.52 8.24 31.29
N ALA A 215 -25.00 8.82 32.36
CA ALA A 215 -24.51 10.20 32.37
C ALA A 215 -23.37 10.39 31.37
N GLY A 216 -22.35 9.53 31.42
CA GLY A 216 -21.22 9.54 30.49
C GLY A 216 -21.68 9.38 29.04
N ALA A 217 -22.61 8.48 28.76
CA ALA A 217 -23.14 8.28 27.41
C ALA A 217 -23.88 9.52 26.86
N LEU A 218 -24.62 10.25 27.70
CA LEU A 218 -25.29 11.50 27.31
C LEU A 218 -24.32 12.67 27.14
N ILE A 219 -23.26 12.73 27.94
CA ILE A 219 -22.20 13.72 27.76
C ILE A 219 -21.44 13.45 26.45
N LEU A 220 -21.12 12.18 26.17
CA LEU A 220 -20.52 11.78 24.89
C LEU A 220 -21.40 12.19 23.71
N ALA A 221 -22.72 12.02 23.82
CA ALA A 221 -23.67 12.47 22.80
C ALA A 221 -23.62 14.00 22.57
N GLU A 222 -23.47 14.81 23.62
CA GLU A 222 -23.30 16.27 23.48
C GLU A 222 -21.97 16.63 22.82
N ILE A 223 -20.87 15.95 23.20
CA ILE A 223 -19.55 16.17 22.58
C ILE A 223 -19.63 15.85 21.08
N GLU A 224 -20.16 14.68 20.73
CA GLU A 224 -20.37 14.29 19.33
C GLU A 224 -21.22 15.31 18.55
N ARG A 225 -22.23 15.93 19.20
CA ARG A 225 -23.06 17.00 18.61
C ARG A 225 -22.23 18.27 18.37
N ILE A 226 -21.40 18.67 19.33
CA ILE A 226 -20.50 19.83 19.24
C ILE A 226 -19.50 19.62 18.11
N ASP A 227 -18.85 18.45 18.07
CA ASP A 227 -17.86 18.11 17.04
C ASP A 227 -18.48 18.16 15.64
N ARG A 228 -19.69 17.61 15.46
CA ARG A 228 -20.43 17.70 14.20
C ARG A 228 -20.78 19.14 13.83
N ALA A 229 -21.20 19.96 14.81
CA ALA A 229 -21.53 21.36 14.57
C ALA A 229 -20.29 22.21 14.22
N ALA A 230 -19.10 21.84 14.72
CA ALA A 230 -17.83 22.49 14.44
C ALA A 230 -17.15 22.02 13.13
N GLY A 231 -17.71 21.02 12.43
CA GLY A 231 -17.12 20.47 11.20
C GLY A 231 -16.12 19.34 11.40
N GLY A 232 -16.10 18.70 12.59
CA GLY A 232 -15.37 17.45 12.83
C GLY A 232 -13.86 17.59 13.00
N THR A 233 -13.34 18.77 13.35
CA THR A 233 -11.92 18.95 13.65
C THR A 233 -11.63 18.49 15.06
N VAL A 234 -11.06 17.29 15.19
CA VAL A 234 -10.35 16.90 16.41
C VAL A 234 -9.09 17.77 16.47
N GLU A 235 -9.14 18.84 17.25
CA GLU A 235 -7.96 19.65 17.56
C GLU A 235 -7.07 18.79 18.47
N GLU A 236 -6.08 18.13 17.88
CA GLU A 236 -4.99 17.49 18.61
C GLU A 236 -4.11 18.59 19.23
N GLU A 237 -4.38 18.95 20.49
CA GLU A 237 -3.46 19.75 21.29
C GLU A 237 -2.17 18.94 21.54
N GLN A 238 -1.05 19.49 21.06
CA GLN A 238 0.33 18.97 21.18
C GLN A 238 0.95 19.25 22.55
#